data_AF-A0A4Q1C5U8-F1
#
_entry.id   AF-A0A4Q1C5U8-F1
#
_cell.length_a   1.000
_cell.length_b   1.000
_cell.length_c   1.000
_cell.angle_alpha   90.00
_cell.angle_beta   90.00
_cell.angle_gamma   90.00
#
_symmetry.space_group_name_H-M   'P 1'
#
loop_
_entity.id
_entity.type
_entity.pdbx_description
1 polymer ?
#
loop_
_entity_poly.entity_id
_entity_poly.type
_entity_poly.pdbx_seq_one_letter_code
_entity_poly.pdbx_strand_id
1 'polypeptide(L)'
;MNFNPFALLAPLFLLFEVWQLVVSERYMGVKQIRVNADPRTLPMAGWMAAVWAGGLLVYFSWMMTLLIHPVGRAQGVVLIAITGLGYAVRTTCGLKWVLVVLTFEGAVRIGMLVSLFASSWRRMML
;
A
#
# COMPACT_ATOMS: atom_id res chain seq x y z
N MET A 1 -9.57 18.71 -21.43
CA MET A 1 -9.55 18.38 -19.99
C MET A 1 -8.77 17.09 -19.78
N ASN A 2 -7.50 17.15 -19.37
CA ASN A 2 -6.70 15.95 -19.06
C ASN A 2 -6.93 15.55 -17.60
N PHE A 3 -8.15 15.13 -17.28
CA PHE A 3 -8.52 14.63 -15.95
C PHE A 3 -8.34 13.10 -15.94
N ASN A 4 -7.70 12.57 -14.89
CA ASN A 4 -7.57 11.13 -14.71
C ASN A 4 -8.69 10.65 -13.77
N PRO A 5 -9.76 10.01 -14.26
CA PRO A 5 -10.87 9.57 -13.41
C PRO A 5 -10.43 8.54 -12.36
N PHE A 6 -9.38 7.76 -12.65
CA PHE A 6 -8.84 6.78 -11.71
C PHE A 6 -8.18 7.44 -10.49
N ALA A 7 -7.74 8.70 -10.58
CA ALA A 7 -7.18 9.42 -9.44
C ALA A 7 -8.22 9.69 -8.34
N LEU A 8 -9.52 9.65 -8.66
CA LEU A 8 -10.60 9.78 -7.69
C LEU A 8 -10.70 8.59 -6.72
N LEU A 9 -10.10 7.46 -7.06
CA LEU A 9 -10.04 6.29 -6.18
C LEU A 9 -8.97 6.43 -5.09
N ALA A 10 -8.14 7.48 -5.11
CA ALA A 10 -7.08 7.69 -4.13
C ALA A 10 -7.56 7.62 -2.65
N PRO A 11 -8.72 8.18 -2.25
CA PRO A 11 -9.21 8.06 -0.87
C PRO A 11 -9.53 6.62 -0.46
N LEU A 12 -10.06 5.81 -1.38
CA LEU A 12 -10.35 4.40 -1.12
C LEU A 12 -9.04 3.65 -0.83
N PHE A 13 -8.02 3.87 -1.66
CA PHE A 13 -6.72 3.24 -1.46
C PHE A 13 -5.96 3.81 -0.26
N LEU A 14 -6.19 5.06 0.13
CA LEU A 14 -5.67 5.63 1.36
C LEU A 14 -6.21 4.91 2.59
N LEU A 15 -7.52 4.65 2.63
CA LEU A 15 -8.13 3.86 3.69
C LEU A 15 -7.58 2.43 3.71
N PHE A 16 -7.41 1.82 2.53
CA PHE A 16 -6.80 0.50 2.41
C PHE A 16 -5.35 0.49 2.94
N GLU A 17 -4.55 1.50 2.63
CA GLU A 17 -3.15 1.64 3.07
C GLU A 17 -3.06 1.77 4.61
N VAL A 18 -3.91 2.60 5.20
CA VAL A 18 -3.99 2.72 6.67
C VAL A 18 -4.41 1.39 7.30
N TRP A 19 -5.40 0.73 6.70
CA TRP A 19 -5.85 -0.59 7.15
C TRP A 19 -4.73 -1.65 7.05
N GLN A 20 -3.92 -1.63 5.99
CA GLN A 20 -2.75 -2.49 5.86
C GLN A 20 -1.73 -2.27 6.97
N LEU A 21 -1.45 -1.02 7.36
CA LEU A 21 -0.54 -0.72 8.46
C LEU A 21 -1.06 -1.23 9.81
N VAL A 22 -2.35 -0.99 10.11
CA VAL A 22 -2.98 -1.47 11.35
C VAL A 22 -2.95 -2.99 11.44
N VAL A 23 -3.29 -3.69 10.35
CA VAL A 23 -3.23 -5.15 10.30
C VAL A 23 -1.79 -5.64 10.44
N SER A 24 -0.82 -4.99 9.76
CA SER A 24 0.59 -5.35 9.85
C SER A 24 1.13 -5.21 11.27
N GLU A 25 0.77 -4.15 11.99
CA GLU A 25 1.15 -3.94 13.38
C GLU A 25 0.53 -5.00 14.31
N ARG A 26 -0.75 -5.32 14.12
CA ARG A 26 -1.43 -6.35 14.92
C ARG A 26 -0.82 -7.74 14.71
N TYR A 27 -0.45 -8.09 13.48
CA TYR A 27 0.11 -9.40 13.15
C TYR A 27 1.62 -9.51 13.46
N MET A 28 2.43 -8.57 12.97
CA MET A 28 3.89 -8.60 13.06
C MET A 28 4.42 -7.92 14.33
N GLY A 29 3.69 -6.97 14.89
CA GLY A 29 4.02 -6.33 16.17
C GLY A 29 3.49 -7.15 17.34
N VAL A 30 2.17 -7.16 17.52
CA VAL A 30 1.56 -7.72 18.74
C VAL A 30 1.58 -9.25 18.76
N LYS A 31 1.06 -9.88 17.70
CA LYS A 31 0.87 -11.35 17.68
C LYS A 31 2.19 -12.10 17.60
N GLN A 32 3.16 -11.62 16.82
CA GLN A 32 4.50 -12.20 16.74
C GLN A 32 5.21 -12.18 18.10
N ILE A 33 5.23 -11.03 18.80
CA ILE A 33 5.87 -10.90 20.11
C ILE A 33 5.22 -11.84 21.13
N ARG A 34 3.88 -11.94 21.12
CA ARG A 34 3.14 -12.79 22.05
C ARG A 34 3.42 -14.28 21.88
N VAL A 35 3.54 -14.76 20.64
CA VAL A 35 3.61 -16.20 20.33
C VAL A 35 5.06 -16.66 20.12
N ASN A 36 6.02 -15.73 19.99
CA ASN A 36 7.43 -15.99 19.66
C ASN A 36 7.60 -16.99 18.49
N ALA A 37 6.67 -16.96 17.54
CA ALA A 37 6.62 -17.83 16.39
C ALA A 37 6.81 -17.01 15.11
N ASP A 38 7.36 -17.65 14.07
CA ASP A 38 7.48 -17.03 12.76
C ASP A 38 6.07 -16.66 12.23
N PRO A 39 5.78 -15.38 11.95
CA PRO A 39 4.48 -14.97 11.42
C PRO A 39 4.13 -15.65 10.10
N ARG A 40 5.12 -16.10 9.33
CA ARG A 40 4.93 -16.80 8.06
C ARG A 40 4.36 -18.20 8.24
N THR A 41 4.47 -18.78 9.44
CA THR A 41 3.93 -20.10 9.76
C THR A 41 2.61 -20.02 10.52
N LEU A 42 2.15 -18.80 10.88
CA LEU A 42 0.87 -18.62 11.55
C LEU A 42 -0.29 -18.86 10.57
N PRO A 43 -1.28 -19.69 10.95
CA PRO A 43 -2.42 -19.95 10.08
C PRO A 43 -3.23 -18.67 9.88
N MET A 44 -3.51 -18.35 8.61
CA MET A 44 -4.46 -17.32 8.21
C MET A 44 -5.69 -17.98 7.61
N ALA A 45 -6.88 -17.52 7.99
CA ALA A 45 -8.12 -18.03 7.43
C ALA A 45 -8.12 -17.83 5.89
N GLY A 46 -8.46 -18.88 5.14
CA GLY A 46 -8.33 -18.89 3.67
C GLY A 46 -9.11 -17.78 2.98
N TRP A 47 -10.32 -17.46 3.45
CA TRP A 47 -11.11 -16.34 2.92
C TRP A 47 -10.41 -14.99 3.12
N MET A 48 -9.74 -14.81 4.27
CA MET A 48 -9.03 -13.57 4.57
C MET A 48 -7.77 -13.45 3.72
N ALA A 49 -7.05 -14.55 3.50
CA ALA A 49 -5.93 -14.61 2.56
C ALA A 49 -6.37 -14.26 1.13
N ALA A 50 -7.51 -14.78 0.67
CA ALA A 50 -8.06 -14.49 -0.65
C ALA A 50 -8.45 -13.00 -0.79
N VAL A 51 -9.16 -12.44 0.19
CA VAL A 51 -9.53 -11.01 0.21
C VAL A 51 -8.27 -10.13 0.20
N TRP A 52 -7.26 -10.49 0.98
CA TRP A 52 -6.02 -9.71 1.07
C TRP A 52 -5.21 -9.73 -0.22
N ALA A 53 -5.03 -10.92 -0.81
CA ALA A 53 -4.36 -11.09 -2.09
C ALA A 53 -5.11 -10.37 -3.21
N GLY A 54 -6.45 -10.51 -3.25
CA GLY A 54 -7.30 -9.80 -4.21
C GLY A 54 -7.19 -8.28 -4.07
N GLY A 55 -7.23 -7.75 -2.84
CA GLY A 55 -7.08 -6.31 -2.57
C GLY A 55 -5.73 -5.76 -3.02
N LEU A 56 -4.64 -6.50 -2.76
CA LEU A 56 -3.30 -6.15 -3.23
C LEU A 56 -3.21 -6.14 -4.77
N LEU A 57 -3.80 -7.13 -5.44
CA LEU A 57 -3.82 -7.19 -6.90
C LEU A 57 -4.61 -6.02 -7.49
N VAL A 58 -5.81 -5.74 -6.96
CA VAL A 58 -6.62 -4.59 -7.40
C VAL A 58 -5.87 -3.29 -7.19
N TYR A 59 -5.20 -3.12 -6.04
CA TYR A 59 -4.41 -1.93 -5.76
C TYR A 59 -3.24 -1.77 -6.73
N PHE A 60 -2.49 -2.85 -6.99
CA PHE A 60 -1.41 -2.84 -7.97
C PHE A 60 -1.91 -2.54 -9.38
N SER A 61 -2.99 -3.19 -9.83
CA SER A 61 -3.61 -2.93 -11.12
C SER A 61 -4.06 -1.47 -11.23
N TRP A 62 -4.62 -0.90 -10.17
CA TRP A 62 -4.98 0.52 -10.13
C TRP A 62 -3.75 1.44 -10.25
N MET A 63 -2.64 1.15 -9.56
CA MET A 63 -1.41 1.94 -9.70
C MET A 63 -0.93 2.01 -11.17
N MET A 64 -1.05 0.89 -11.91
CA MET A 64 -0.70 0.86 -13.34
C MET A 64 -1.57 1.82 -14.17
N THR A 65 -2.84 2.00 -13.82
CA THR A 65 -3.72 2.96 -14.51
C THR A 65 -3.28 4.42 -14.32
N LEU A 66 -2.57 4.75 -13.23
CA LEU A 66 -2.06 6.10 -12.99
C LEU A 66 -0.95 6.49 -13.97
N LEU A 67 -0.29 5.52 -14.62
CA LEU A 67 0.77 5.78 -15.59
C LEU A 67 0.24 6.23 -16.96
N ILE A 68 -1.04 5.99 -17.24
CA ILE A 68 -1.68 6.26 -18.53
C ILE A 68 -1.84 7.78 -18.76
N HIS A 69 -2.12 8.54 -17.71
CA HIS A 69 -2.39 9.98 -17.80
C HIS A 69 -1.28 10.81 -17.18
N PRO A 70 -1.01 12.03 -17.68
CA PRO A 70 0.02 12.88 -17.12
C PRO A 70 -0.27 13.30 -15.67
N VAL A 71 -1.54 13.37 -15.29
CA VAL A 71 -1.99 13.68 -13.92
C VAL A 71 -1.94 12.42 -13.07
N GLY A 72 -1.12 12.46 -12.02
CA GLY A 72 -0.95 11.35 -11.08
C GLY A 72 0.17 10.36 -11.44
N ARG A 73 0.78 10.49 -12.63
CA ARG A 73 1.83 9.58 -13.09
C ARG A 73 3.08 9.59 -12.22
N ALA A 74 3.51 10.77 -11.74
CA ALA A 74 4.66 10.85 -10.84
C ALA A 74 4.39 10.08 -9.53
N GLN A 75 3.21 10.27 -8.94
CA GLN A 75 2.77 9.52 -7.76
C GLN A 75 2.67 8.02 -8.06
N GLY A 76 2.10 7.64 -9.21
CA GLY A 76 1.99 6.24 -9.65
C GLY A 76 3.36 5.55 -9.79
N VAL A 77 4.35 6.22 -10.38
CA VAL A 77 5.72 5.70 -10.48
C VAL A 77 6.31 5.45 -9.10
N VAL A 78 6.15 6.40 -8.17
CA VAL A 78 6.68 6.25 -6.80
C VAL A 78 5.96 5.13 -6.06
N LEU A 79 4.63 5.01 -6.20
CA LEU A 79 3.85 3.93 -5.59
C LEU A 79 4.34 2.55 -6.08
N ILE A 80 4.54 2.38 -7.38
CA ILE A 80 5.03 1.12 -7.95
C ILE A 80 6.47 0.84 -7.48
N ALA A 81 7.34 1.86 -7.51
CA ALA A 81 8.72 1.72 -7.09
C ALA A 81 8.84 1.32 -5.62
N ILE A 82 8.10 1.99 -4.72
CA ILE A 82 8.18 1.70 -3.29
C ILE A 82 7.57 0.33 -2.96
N THR A 83 6.52 -0.11 -3.65
CA THR A 83 5.97 -1.46 -3.50
C THR A 83 6.98 -2.53 -3.95
N GLY A 84 7.65 -2.33 -5.09
CA GLY A 84 8.69 -3.25 -5.57
C GLY A 84 9.91 -3.31 -4.65
N LEU A 85 10.43 -2.15 -4.24
CA LEU A 85 11.55 -2.05 -3.30
C LEU A 85 11.19 -2.64 -1.94
N GLY A 86 10.00 -2.33 -1.42
CA GLY A 86 9.50 -2.85 -0.15
C GLY A 86 9.39 -4.37 -0.18
N TYR A 87 8.91 -4.95 -1.28
CA TYR A 87 8.92 -6.41 -1.45
C TYR A 87 10.33 -7.00 -1.44
N ALA A 88 11.26 -6.44 -2.21
CA ALA A 88 12.64 -6.92 -2.30
C ALA A 88 13.40 -6.83 -0.96
N VAL A 89 13.16 -5.77 -0.18
CA VAL A 89 13.75 -5.63 1.15
C VAL A 89 13.12 -6.64 2.12
N ARG A 90 11.80 -6.86 2.08
CA ARG A 90 11.11 -7.79 2.99
C ARG A 90 11.48 -9.26 2.78
N THR A 91 11.89 -9.64 1.57
CA THR A 91 12.36 -11.00 1.28
C THR A 91 13.81 -11.25 1.73
N THR A 92 14.58 -10.19 1.93
CA THR A 92 16.02 -10.27 2.28
C THR A 92 16.31 -9.87 3.73
N CYS A 93 15.43 -9.12 4.40
CA CYS A 93 15.62 -8.70 5.78
C CYS A 93 15.11 -9.73 6.80
N GLY A 94 15.74 -9.76 7.99
CA GLY A 94 15.26 -10.55 9.12
C GLY A 94 13.87 -10.08 9.61
N LEU A 95 13.09 -10.99 10.20
CA LEU A 95 11.72 -10.76 10.68
C LEU A 95 11.58 -9.50 11.56
N LYS A 96 12.57 -9.21 12.41
CA LYS A 96 12.60 -8.02 13.27
C LYS A 96 12.55 -6.68 12.52
N TRP A 97 13.00 -6.65 11.26
CA TRP A 97 13.02 -5.43 10.43
C TRP A 97 11.79 -5.30 9.53
N VAL A 98 10.99 -6.37 9.37
CA VAL A 98 9.87 -6.38 8.44
C VAL A 98 8.82 -5.33 8.80
N LEU A 99 8.50 -5.17 10.10
CA LEU A 99 7.54 -4.15 10.54
C LEU A 99 8.05 -2.74 10.25
N VAL A 100 9.34 -2.47 10.49
CA VAL A 100 9.96 -1.16 10.21
C VAL A 100 9.87 -0.83 8.71
N VAL A 101 10.19 -1.81 7.87
CA VAL A 101 10.11 -1.67 6.40
C VAL A 101 8.66 -1.42 5.97
N LEU A 102 7.69 -2.18 6.49
CA LEU A 102 6.27 -1.98 6.18
C LEU A 102 5.77 -0.59 6.60
N THR A 103 6.19 -0.09 7.76
CA THR A 103 5.82 1.25 8.22
C THR A 103 6.40 2.33 7.33
N PHE A 104 7.68 2.22 6.94
CA PHE A 104 8.30 3.18 6.04
C PHE A 104 7.66 3.14 4.64
N GLU A 105 7.45 1.94 4.10
CA GLU A 105 6.76 1.70 2.83
C GLU A 105 5.36 2.34 2.85
N GLY A 106 4.59 2.10 3.91
CA GLY A 106 3.24 2.65 4.07
C GLY A 106 3.24 4.17 4.25
N ALA A 107 4.19 4.75 4.98
CA ALA A 107 4.30 6.20 5.14
C ALA A 107 4.52 6.90 3.80
N VAL A 108 5.40 6.35 2.95
CA VAL A 108 5.63 6.87 1.59
C VAL A 108 4.37 6.73 0.74
N ARG A 109 3.70 5.57 0.77
CA ARG A 109 2.45 5.34 0.01
C ARG A 109 1.34 6.30 0.45
N ILE A 110 1.13 6.49 1.75
CA ILE A 110 0.19 7.47 2.30
C ILE A 110 0.52 8.88 1.81
N GLY A 111 1.79 9.31 1.89
CA GLY A 111 2.20 10.63 1.41
C GLY A 111 1.90 10.85 -0.07
N MET A 112 2.14 9.84 -0.91
CA MET A 112 1.84 9.89 -2.34
C MET A 112 0.33 9.93 -2.61
N LEU A 113 -0.47 9.17 -1.87
CA LEU A 113 -1.93 9.16 -2.00
C LEU A 113 -2.56 10.49 -1.56
N VAL A 114 -2.08 11.08 -0.45
CA VAL A 114 -2.51 12.42 0.00
C VAL A 114 -2.14 13.48 -1.04
N SER A 115 -0.92 13.42 -1.60
CA SER A 115 -0.48 14.31 -2.69
C SER A 115 -1.34 14.15 -3.95
N LEU A 116 -1.67 12.91 -4.33
CA LEU A 116 -2.55 12.61 -5.47
C LEU A 116 -3.96 13.17 -5.24
N PHE A 117 -4.51 12.99 -4.04
CA PHE A 117 -5.81 13.52 -3.67
C PHE A 117 -5.83 15.05 -3.71
N ALA A 118 -4.86 15.71 -3.06
CA ALA A 118 -4.78 17.17 -3.02
C ALA A 118 -4.60 17.78 -4.42
N SER A 119 -3.77 17.18 -5.26
CA SER A 119 -3.56 17.66 -6.63
C SER A 119 -4.77 17.43 -7.54
N SER A 120 -5.49 16.33 -7.36
CA SER A 120 -6.74 16.06 -8.09
C SER A 120 -7.86 17.01 -7.65
N TRP A 121 -7.99 17.25 -6.35
CA TRP A 121 -8.94 18.20 -5.78
C TRP A 121 -8.74 19.63 -6.29
N ARG A 122 -7.49 20.14 -6.25
CA ARG A 122 -7.17 21.47 -6.77
C ARG A 122 -7.55 21.66 -8.24
N ARG A 123 -7.47 20.61 -9.05
CA ARG A 123 -7.84 20.65 -10.48
C ARG A 123 -9.35 20.57 -10.73
N MET A 124 -10.14 20.09 -9.78
CA MET A 124 -11.60 20.07 -9.89
C MET A 124 -12.22 21.41 -9.49
N MET A 125 -11.51 22.20 -8.67
CA MET A 125 -11.96 23.52 -8.22
C MET A 125 -11.53 24.69 -9.13
N LEU A 126 -10.56 24.46 -10.03
CA LEU A 126 -10.05 25.43 -11.00
C LEU A 126 -10.62 25.13 -12.39
#